data_AF-A0A2V7NVW2-F1
#
_entry.id   AF-A0A2V7NVW2-F1
#
_cell.length_a   1.000
_cell.length_b   1.000
_cell.length_c   1.000
_cell.angle_alpha   90.00
_cell.angle_beta   90.00
_cell.angle_gamma   90.00
#
_symmetry.space_group_name_H-M   'P 1'
#
loop_
_entity.id
_entity.type
_entity.pdbx_description
1 polymer ?
#
loop_
_entity_poly.entity_id
_entity_poly.type
_entity_poly.pdbx_seq_one_letter_code
_entity_poly.pdbx_strand_id
1 'polypeptide(L)'
;GGRRRRLYASTFATQIDWQTGINLPQVLSGTWKVQPGLSIVNTTSAGPFMLRNQFTNGQFVEQGKRLQFSAGMRPTLFGFFPGFGPLARIRHSISPIIDWRYAQGKDVDSLFAYALDPTRTTLNARSDAQQTISIGLSQNFEGKLRPPSHDTGQQQPPRKLRLLSINTDAISYNFEQAKDSGKTGWQTQTLGNTFASDLLPNFSLRLVHDLWDGPVGRDSSKFAPFLTSVNASFAISPSTVRGFARLLGFHTGAGPAAAPPPAPAAPVPPVGSTPLPAPPLFSGPNSGLGAGAAGAGAVGQGFALSVTYTSTRVRPGKDSTGAPIPVPVVAGQQVLSLNLSFKPTEKWQANWTTTYDMATHTFGEHFVRLERDLHRWHASFAFVKSPNGNFAFTFFVSLLDQPDIKFNYEQQTLQNVP
;
A
#
# COMPACT_ATOMS: atom_id res chain seq x y z
N GLY A 1 -37.07 -19.28 -62.74
CA GLY A 1 -36.43 -18.24 -61.91
C GLY A 1 -36.16 -18.80 -60.53
N GLY A 2 -34.91 -19.20 -60.25
CA GLY A 2 -34.52 -19.74 -58.95
C GLY A 2 -34.18 -18.62 -57.96
N ARG A 3 -34.95 -18.50 -56.89
CA ARG A 3 -34.64 -17.61 -55.76
C ARG A 3 -33.40 -18.16 -55.04
N ARG A 4 -32.21 -17.70 -55.43
CA ARG A 4 -30.96 -18.03 -54.75
C ARG A 4 -30.90 -17.22 -53.45
N ARG A 5 -31.19 -17.85 -52.31
CA ARG A 5 -30.99 -17.26 -50.98
C ARG A 5 -29.48 -17.16 -50.73
N ARG A 6 -28.89 -16.01 -51.07
CA ARG A 6 -27.52 -15.68 -50.67
C ARG A 6 -27.54 -15.30 -49.19
N LEU A 7 -26.98 -16.17 -48.34
CA LEU A 7 -26.63 -15.83 -46.95
C LEU A 7 -25.38 -14.94 -47.03
N TYR A 8 -25.56 -13.63 -46.84
CA TYR A 8 -24.44 -12.75 -46.59
C TYR A 8 -23.88 -13.09 -45.21
N ALA A 9 -22.56 -13.28 -45.10
CA ALA A 9 -21.85 -13.47 -43.85
C ALA A 9 -21.79 -12.16 -43.05
N SER A 10 -22.97 -11.59 -42.70
CA SER A 10 -23.06 -10.48 -41.78
C SER A 10 -23.00 -11.04 -40.36
N THR A 11 -21.84 -10.97 -39.73
CA THR A 11 -21.74 -11.16 -38.28
C THR A 11 -22.42 -9.97 -37.61
N PHE A 12 -23.39 -10.23 -36.75
CA PHE A 12 -24.04 -9.19 -35.95
C PHE A 12 -24.23 -9.71 -34.55
N ALA A 13 -24.16 -8.83 -33.56
CA ALA A 13 -24.50 -9.15 -32.19
C ALA A 13 -25.23 -7.96 -31.57
N THR A 14 -26.33 -8.21 -30.88
CA THR A 14 -26.93 -7.25 -29.96
C THR A 14 -26.98 -7.89 -28.59
N GLN A 15 -26.48 -7.17 -27.59
CA GLN A 15 -26.34 -7.64 -26.23
C GLN A 15 -27.12 -6.71 -25.32
N ILE A 16 -27.87 -7.29 -24.39
CA ILE A 16 -28.54 -6.55 -23.31
C ILE A 16 -27.99 -7.12 -22.02
N ASP A 17 -27.37 -6.27 -21.21
CA ASP A 17 -27.01 -6.65 -19.85
C ASP A 17 -27.94 -5.98 -18.84
N TRP A 18 -28.30 -6.73 -17.79
CA TRP A 18 -29.19 -6.25 -16.75
C TRP A 18 -28.71 -6.78 -15.40
N GLN A 19 -28.39 -5.88 -14.48
CA GLN A 19 -28.00 -6.22 -13.12
C GLN A 19 -28.84 -5.39 -12.16
N THR A 20 -29.31 -5.98 -11.07
CA THR A 20 -30.08 -5.28 -10.04
C THR A 20 -29.55 -5.63 -8.67
N GLY A 21 -29.23 -4.61 -7.87
CA GLY A 21 -28.80 -4.76 -6.49
C GLY A 21 -29.74 -3.99 -5.58
N ILE A 22 -30.23 -4.66 -4.54
CA ILE A 22 -31.05 -4.07 -3.48
C ILE A 22 -30.23 -4.15 -2.19
N ASN A 23 -29.76 -3.01 -1.73
CA ASN A 23 -29.21 -2.87 -0.39
C ASN A 23 -30.37 -2.55 0.56
N LEU A 24 -30.62 -3.43 1.52
CA LEU A 24 -31.67 -3.22 2.50
C LEU A 24 -31.16 -2.24 3.59
N PRO A 25 -32.01 -1.74 4.50
CA PRO A 25 -31.53 -1.05 5.70
C PRO A 25 -30.89 -2.01 6.71
N GLN A 26 -30.13 -1.47 7.65
CA GLN A 26 -29.51 -2.23 8.73
C GLN A 26 -30.58 -2.74 9.70
N VAL A 27 -30.65 -4.07 9.92
CA VAL A 27 -31.70 -4.70 10.74
C VAL A 27 -31.33 -4.76 12.23
N LEU A 28 -30.03 -4.72 12.56
CA LEU A 28 -29.55 -4.66 13.94
C LEU A 28 -28.71 -3.40 14.12
N SER A 29 -29.29 -2.32 14.66
CA SER A 29 -28.63 -1.01 14.82
C SER A 29 -27.62 -0.94 15.96
N GLY A 30 -27.69 -1.87 16.91
CA GLY A 30 -26.82 -1.96 18.09
C GLY A 30 -25.40 -2.48 17.77
N THR A 31 -24.84 -3.28 18.69
CA THR A 31 -23.44 -3.73 18.60
C THR A 31 -23.13 -4.47 17.31
N TRP A 32 -24.04 -5.30 16.78
CA TRP A 32 -23.74 -6.22 15.69
C TRP A 32 -23.77 -5.61 14.29
N LYS A 33 -24.57 -4.56 14.07
CA LYS A 33 -24.62 -3.84 12.79
C LYS A 33 -24.79 -4.75 11.56
N VAL A 34 -25.85 -5.56 11.58
CA VAL A 34 -26.14 -6.51 10.50
C VAL A 34 -26.86 -5.82 9.36
N GLN A 35 -26.31 -5.98 8.15
CA GLN A 35 -26.79 -5.39 6.93
C GLN A 35 -27.03 -6.48 5.87
N PRO A 36 -28.29 -6.86 5.61
CA PRO A 36 -28.61 -7.79 4.53
C PRO A 36 -28.60 -7.10 3.16
N GLY A 37 -28.42 -7.89 2.12
CA GLY A 37 -28.48 -7.47 0.72
C GLY A 37 -29.00 -8.59 -0.17
N LEU A 38 -29.61 -8.19 -1.28
CA LEU A 38 -30.09 -9.09 -2.32
C LEU A 38 -29.66 -8.52 -3.68
N SER A 39 -28.98 -9.32 -4.47
CA SER A 39 -28.67 -9.00 -5.86
C SER A 39 -29.28 -10.04 -6.81
N ILE A 40 -29.73 -9.57 -7.95
CA ILE A 40 -30.17 -10.38 -9.08
C ILE A 40 -29.06 -10.28 -10.11
N VAL A 41 -28.33 -11.38 -10.29
CA VAL A 41 -27.17 -11.46 -11.18
C VAL A 41 -27.43 -12.45 -12.31
N ASN A 42 -26.66 -12.33 -13.38
CA ASN A 42 -26.67 -13.28 -14.48
C ASN A 42 -26.33 -14.69 -13.97
N THR A 43 -26.96 -15.70 -14.58
CA THR A 43 -26.71 -17.10 -14.26
C THR A 43 -25.24 -17.43 -14.41
N THR A 44 -24.60 -17.05 -15.51
CA THR A 44 -23.16 -17.17 -15.79
C THR A 44 -22.51 -15.79 -15.94
N SER A 45 -21.24 -15.69 -15.57
CA SER A 45 -20.42 -14.50 -15.85
C SER A 45 -19.91 -14.47 -17.29
N ALA A 46 -20.05 -15.58 -18.02
CA ALA A 46 -19.75 -15.63 -19.44
C ALA A 46 -20.93 -15.00 -20.21
N GLY A 47 -20.84 -13.71 -20.52
CA GLY A 47 -21.75 -13.03 -21.45
C GLY A 47 -22.89 -12.21 -20.82
N PRO A 48 -23.65 -11.50 -21.67
CA PRO A 48 -24.73 -10.57 -21.28
C PRO A 48 -26.00 -11.32 -20.86
N PHE A 49 -26.97 -10.64 -20.25
CA PHE A 49 -28.26 -11.24 -19.91
C PHE A 49 -29.01 -11.81 -21.13
N MET A 50 -29.12 -11.01 -22.20
CA MET A 50 -29.72 -11.42 -23.46
C MET A 50 -28.76 -11.16 -24.61
N LEU A 51 -28.85 -12.02 -25.61
CA LEU A 51 -27.97 -12.06 -26.77
C LEU A 51 -28.83 -12.37 -27.99
N ARG A 52 -28.61 -11.65 -29.08
CA ARG A 52 -29.00 -12.11 -30.42
C ARG A 52 -27.83 -11.97 -31.37
N ASN A 53 -27.64 -12.96 -32.24
CA ASN A 53 -26.59 -12.94 -33.25
C ASN A 53 -26.94 -13.87 -34.43
N GLN A 54 -25.97 -14.10 -35.32
CA GLN A 54 -26.13 -15.03 -36.44
C GLN A 54 -26.41 -16.48 -35.99
N PHE A 55 -25.95 -16.90 -34.80
CA PHE A 55 -26.16 -18.24 -34.28
C PHE A 55 -27.57 -18.45 -33.71
N THR A 56 -28.26 -17.35 -33.37
CA THR A 56 -29.65 -17.36 -32.90
C THR A 56 -30.66 -17.01 -34.00
N ASN A 57 -30.21 -16.92 -35.26
CA ASN A 57 -31.02 -16.42 -36.38
C ASN A 57 -31.63 -15.02 -36.12
N GLY A 58 -30.96 -14.20 -35.31
CA GLY A 58 -31.43 -12.86 -34.95
C GLY A 58 -32.50 -12.81 -33.85
N GLN A 59 -32.89 -13.95 -33.27
CA GLN A 59 -33.76 -13.99 -32.10
C GLN A 59 -32.97 -13.72 -30.81
N PHE A 60 -33.60 -13.04 -29.85
CA PHE A 60 -33.02 -12.89 -28.52
C PHE A 60 -33.15 -14.19 -27.74
N VAL A 61 -32.04 -14.58 -27.12
CA VAL A 61 -31.94 -15.73 -26.21
C VAL A 61 -31.38 -15.21 -24.90
N GLU A 62 -31.82 -15.79 -23.77
CA GLU A 62 -31.45 -15.33 -22.43
C GLU A 62 -30.83 -16.45 -21.59
N GLN A 63 -29.89 -16.09 -20.70
CA GLN A 63 -29.28 -17.05 -19.77
C GLN A 63 -30.05 -17.20 -18.45
N GLY A 64 -31.12 -16.42 -18.27
CA GLY A 64 -31.83 -16.31 -17.01
C GLY A 64 -31.04 -15.57 -15.92
N LYS A 65 -31.65 -15.48 -14.74
CA LYS A 65 -31.08 -14.84 -13.55
C LYS A 65 -30.92 -15.81 -12.39
N ARG A 66 -30.03 -15.49 -11.47
CA ARG A 66 -29.92 -16.11 -10.15
C ARG A 66 -29.90 -15.05 -9.05
N LEU A 67 -30.44 -15.43 -7.90
CA LEU A 67 -30.40 -14.59 -6.70
C LEU A 67 -29.08 -14.81 -5.98
N GLN A 68 -28.51 -13.72 -5.49
CA GLN A 68 -27.38 -13.72 -4.60
C GLN A 68 -27.77 -12.95 -3.34
N PHE A 69 -27.68 -13.63 -2.21
CA PHE A 69 -27.95 -13.10 -0.89
C PHE A 69 -26.63 -12.70 -0.25
N SER A 70 -26.63 -11.60 0.49
CA SER A 70 -25.50 -11.19 1.30
C SER A 70 -25.94 -10.72 2.68
N ALA A 71 -25.06 -10.89 3.65
CA ALA A 71 -25.21 -10.33 4.97
C ALA A 71 -23.83 -9.88 5.47
N GLY A 72 -23.68 -8.58 5.74
CA GLY A 72 -22.49 -8.00 6.35
C GLY A 72 -22.72 -7.71 7.82
N MET A 73 -21.71 -7.92 8.66
CA MET A 73 -21.73 -7.67 10.10
C MET A 73 -20.43 -6.98 10.51
N ARG A 74 -20.54 -5.82 11.16
CA ARG A 74 -19.39 -4.95 11.52
C ARG A 74 -19.52 -4.44 12.96
N PRO A 75 -19.40 -5.31 13.98
CA PRO A 75 -19.46 -4.86 15.34
C PRO A 75 -18.22 -4.08 15.74
N THR A 76 -18.34 -3.25 16.77
CA THR A 76 -17.19 -2.63 17.43
C THR A 76 -17.27 -2.91 18.92
N LEU A 77 -16.32 -3.71 19.40
CA LEU A 77 -16.18 -4.07 20.80
C LEU A 77 -15.13 -3.15 21.44
N PHE A 78 -15.40 -2.63 22.63
CA PHE A 78 -14.50 -1.72 23.33
C PHE A 78 -13.99 -2.35 24.63
N GLY A 79 -12.66 -2.42 24.78
CA GLY A 79 -11.96 -2.67 26.02
C GLY A 79 -11.30 -1.39 26.53
N PHE A 80 -11.21 -1.24 27.84
CA PHE A 80 -10.55 -0.09 28.45
C PHE A 80 -9.51 -0.54 29.47
N PHE A 81 -8.26 -0.14 29.24
CA PHE A 81 -7.13 -0.44 30.10
C PHE A 81 -6.70 0.81 30.88
N PRO A 82 -6.12 0.66 32.09
CA PRO A 82 -5.51 1.78 32.80
C PRO A 82 -4.42 2.42 31.94
N GLY A 83 -4.25 3.73 32.07
CA GLY A 83 -3.16 4.44 31.40
C GLY A 83 -1.82 4.24 32.10
N PHE A 84 -0.72 4.31 31.35
CA PHE A 84 0.65 4.28 31.85
C PHE A 84 1.38 5.57 31.48
N GLY A 85 2.25 6.07 32.38
CA GLY A 85 3.00 7.31 32.15
C GLY A 85 2.08 8.53 31.91
N PRO A 86 2.25 9.31 30.83
CA PRO A 86 1.39 10.46 30.52
C PRO A 86 0.03 10.07 29.95
N LEU A 87 -0.27 8.79 29.77
CA LEU A 87 -1.58 8.32 29.32
C LEU A 87 -2.52 8.21 30.54
N ALA A 88 -3.70 8.81 30.42
CA ALA A 88 -4.78 8.71 31.41
C ALA A 88 -5.50 7.36 31.30
N ARG A 89 -5.77 6.92 30.07
CA ARG A 89 -6.49 5.68 29.78
C ARG A 89 -6.14 5.20 28.38
N ILE A 90 -6.16 3.89 28.18
CA ILE A 90 -6.02 3.26 26.87
C ILE A 90 -7.34 2.61 26.50
N ARG A 91 -7.85 2.92 25.32
CA ARG A 91 -9.03 2.29 24.73
C ARG A 91 -8.57 1.33 23.64
N HIS A 92 -9.00 0.09 23.71
CA HIS A 92 -8.85 -0.89 22.65
C HIS A 92 -10.20 -1.08 21.98
N SER A 93 -10.28 -0.86 20.68
CA SER A 93 -11.44 -1.23 19.88
C SER A 93 -11.11 -2.41 18.99
N ILE A 94 -11.93 -3.45 19.05
CA ILE A 94 -11.86 -4.61 18.18
C ILE A 94 -13.10 -4.58 17.27
N SER A 95 -12.86 -4.49 15.97
CA SER A 95 -13.88 -4.44 14.93
C SER A 95 -13.68 -5.57 13.93
N PRO A 96 -14.29 -6.75 14.15
CA PRO A 96 -14.30 -7.78 13.13
C PRO A 96 -15.20 -7.35 11.96
N ILE A 97 -14.85 -7.79 10.77
CA ILE A 97 -15.59 -7.53 9.53
C ILE A 97 -15.99 -8.88 8.99
N ILE A 98 -17.26 -9.23 9.12
CA ILE A 98 -17.78 -10.53 8.70
C ILE A 98 -18.73 -10.30 7.54
N ASP A 99 -18.43 -10.92 6.40
CA ASP A 99 -19.27 -10.85 5.21
C ASP A 99 -19.63 -12.27 4.77
N TRP A 100 -20.93 -12.54 4.75
CA TRP A 100 -21.49 -13.77 4.21
C TRP A 100 -22.16 -13.49 2.87
N ARG A 101 -21.96 -14.38 1.91
CA ARG A 101 -22.60 -14.35 0.60
C ARG A 101 -23.02 -15.75 0.20
N TYR A 102 -24.21 -15.86 -0.36
CA TYR A 102 -24.73 -17.09 -0.92
C TYR A 102 -25.31 -16.84 -2.29
N ALA A 103 -25.00 -17.69 -3.25
CA ALA A 103 -25.60 -17.69 -4.56
C ALA A 103 -25.83 -19.13 -5.00
N GLN A 104 -27.05 -19.39 -5.47
CA GLN A 104 -27.43 -20.73 -5.92
C GLN A 104 -26.67 -21.13 -7.20
N GLY A 105 -26.45 -22.44 -7.34
CA GLY A 105 -26.00 -23.03 -8.59
C GLY A 105 -27.14 -23.04 -9.60
N LYS A 106 -26.82 -22.77 -10.87
CA LYS A 106 -27.83 -22.74 -11.95
C LYS A 106 -27.18 -22.96 -13.31
N ASP A 107 -27.85 -23.73 -14.13
CA ASP A 107 -27.46 -24.00 -15.51
C ASP A 107 -28.08 -22.98 -16.47
N VAL A 108 -27.34 -22.73 -17.54
CA VAL A 108 -27.76 -21.85 -18.63
C VAL A 108 -28.43 -22.69 -19.72
N ASP A 109 -29.43 -22.14 -20.40
CA ASP A 109 -30.03 -22.83 -21.53
C ASP A 109 -28.98 -23.14 -22.61
N SER A 110 -29.03 -24.36 -23.13
CA SER A 110 -28.17 -24.89 -24.19
C SER A 110 -28.16 -24.01 -25.44
N LEU A 111 -29.28 -23.36 -25.77
CA LEU A 111 -29.39 -22.44 -26.89
C LEU A 111 -28.56 -21.18 -26.63
N PHE A 112 -28.71 -20.57 -25.45
CA PHE A 112 -27.89 -19.42 -25.06
C PHE A 112 -26.40 -19.77 -25.03
N ALA A 113 -26.06 -20.93 -24.47
CA ALA A 113 -24.67 -21.39 -24.44
C ALA A 113 -24.08 -21.53 -25.84
N TYR A 114 -24.82 -22.15 -26.77
CA TYR A 114 -24.41 -22.26 -28.17
C TYR A 114 -24.32 -20.90 -28.88
N ALA A 115 -25.23 -19.97 -28.57
CA ALA A 115 -25.21 -18.63 -29.13
C ALA A 115 -23.96 -17.84 -28.70
N LEU A 116 -23.49 -18.07 -27.47
CA LEU A 116 -22.35 -17.37 -26.89
C LEU A 116 -21.01 -17.99 -27.32
N ASP A 117 -20.91 -19.32 -27.30
CA ASP A 117 -19.77 -20.08 -27.81
C ASP A 117 -20.26 -21.28 -28.63
N PRO A 118 -20.40 -21.12 -29.96
CA PRO A 118 -20.86 -22.20 -30.84
C PRO A 118 -19.84 -23.34 -30.95
N THR A 119 -18.56 -23.07 -30.64
CA THR A 119 -17.51 -24.09 -30.67
C THR A 119 -17.49 -24.95 -29.41
N ARG A 120 -18.22 -24.53 -28.35
CA ARG A 120 -18.29 -25.18 -27.03
C ARG A 120 -16.91 -25.43 -26.39
N THR A 121 -15.90 -24.64 -26.77
CA THR A 121 -14.52 -24.84 -26.33
C THR A 121 -14.20 -24.09 -25.04
N THR A 122 -15.02 -23.10 -24.65
CA THR A 122 -14.69 -22.13 -23.59
C THR A 122 -15.82 -21.85 -22.59
N LEU A 123 -17.02 -22.41 -22.77
CA LEU A 123 -18.19 -21.92 -22.03
C LEU A 123 -18.47 -22.60 -20.69
N ASN A 124 -18.45 -21.81 -19.63
CA ASN A 124 -19.09 -22.10 -18.35
C ASN A 124 -20.62 -22.04 -18.50
N ALA A 125 -21.22 -23.08 -19.11
CA ALA A 125 -22.67 -23.23 -19.29
C ALA A 125 -23.42 -23.51 -17.97
N ARG A 126 -22.68 -23.56 -16.86
CA ARG A 126 -23.19 -23.68 -15.51
C ARG A 126 -22.47 -22.72 -14.59
N SER A 127 -23.18 -22.28 -13.56
CA SER A 127 -22.57 -21.70 -12.38
C SER A 127 -22.77 -22.62 -11.20
N ASP A 128 -21.68 -22.96 -10.54
CA ASP A 128 -21.73 -23.76 -9.32
C ASP A 128 -22.30 -22.92 -8.18
N ALA A 129 -22.94 -23.60 -7.22
CA ALA A 129 -23.37 -22.95 -5.99
C ALA A 129 -22.15 -22.35 -5.27
N GLN A 130 -22.33 -21.18 -4.64
CA GLN A 130 -21.30 -20.56 -3.83
C GLN A 130 -21.89 -20.09 -2.51
N GLN A 131 -21.26 -20.47 -1.40
CA GLN A 131 -21.59 -19.98 -0.07
C GLN A 131 -20.29 -19.61 0.62
N THR A 132 -19.93 -18.33 0.60
CA THR A 132 -18.65 -17.86 1.15
C THR A 132 -18.89 -17.04 2.40
N ILE A 133 -18.19 -17.36 3.48
CA ILE A 133 -18.01 -16.48 4.63
C ILE A 133 -16.60 -15.89 4.59
N SER A 134 -16.46 -14.60 4.86
CA SER A 134 -15.18 -13.89 4.93
C SER A 134 -15.08 -13.18 6.29
N ILE A 135 -13.93 -13.28 6.95
CA ILE A 135 -13.70 -12.68 8.26
C ILE A 135 -12.40 -11.89 8.21
N GLY A 136 -12.50 -10.57 8.33
CA GLY A 136 -11.38 -9.65 8.55
C GLY A 136 -11.39 -9.09 9.98
N LEU A 137 -10.31 -8.42 10.36
CA LEU A 137 -10.17 -7.87 11.71
C LEU A 137 -9.48 -6.51 11.68
N SER A 138 -10.10 -5.51 12.31
CA SER A 138 -9.47 -4.22 12.61
C SER A 138 -9.37 -4.03 14.11
N GLN A 139 -8.19 -3.70 14.60
CA GLN A 139 -7.93 -3.40 15.99
C GLN A 139 -7.29 -2.01 16.09
N ASN A 140 -7.70 -1.25 17.10
CA ASN A 140 -7.13 0.07 17.37
C ASN A 140 -6.91 0.26 18.87
N PHE A 141 -5.70 0.67 19.23
CA PHE A 141 -5.30 1.05 20.57
C PHE A 141 -5.09 2.57 20.59
N GLU A 142 -5.94 3.27 21.34
CA GLU A 142 -5.91 4.71 21.46
C GLU A 142 -5.58 5.11 22.90
N GLY A 143 -4.60 5.99 23.06
CA GLY A 143 -4.24 6.59 24.33
C GLY A 143 -4.86 7.97 24.48
N LYS A 144 -5.51 8.24 25.62
CA LYS A 144 -5.88 9.59 26.03
C LYS A 144 -4.74 10.18 26.87
N LEU A 145 -4.19 11.33 26.47
CA LEU A 145 -3.15 12.02 27.25
C LEU A 145 -3.74 12.69 28.50
N ARG A 146 -2.98 12.71 29.59
CA ARG A 146 -3.29 13.49 30.79
C ARG A 146 -3.10 14.99 30.48
N PRO A 147 -3.96 15.86 31.03
CA PRO A 147 -3.76 17.30 30.91
C PRO A 147 -2.44 17.70 31.62
N PRO A 148 -1.67 18.66 31.08
CA PRO A 148 -0.49 19.21 31.75
C PRO A 148 -0.84 19.85 33.10
N SER A 149 0.03 19.69 34.10
CA SER A 149 -0.19 20.16 35.48
C SER A 149 -0.26 21.69 35.67
N HIS A 150 0.08 22.47 34.64
CA HIS A 150 0.19 23.93 34.71
C HIS A 150 -0.93 24.70 33.98
N ASP A 151 -1.93 24.00 33.43
CA ASP A 151 -2.99 24.63 32.66
C ASP A 151 -4.34 24.45 33.37
N THR A 152 -4.62 25.34 34.31
CA THR A 152 -5.94 25.52 34.94
C THR A 152 -6.90 26.34 34.07
N GLY A 153 -6.50 26.64 32.82
CA GLY A 153 -7.32 27.29 31.81
C GLY A 153 -8.22 26.30 31.06
N GLN A 154 -9.47 26.69 30.88
CA GLN A 154 -10.55 25.93 30.25
C GLN A 154 -10.21 25.36 28.84
N GLN A 155 -10.67 24.11 28.61
CA GLN A 155 -11.18 23.61 27.30
C GLN A 155 -10.21 23.25 26.15
N GLN A 156 -9.03 22.67 26.38
CA GLN A 156 -8.41 21.89 25.29
C GLN A 156 -9.07 20.49 25.21
N PRO A 157 -9.64 20.07 24.06
CA PRO A 157 -10.15 18.72 23.92
C PRO A 157 -9.01 17.72 24.18
N PRO A 158 -9.27 16.64 24.95
CA PRO A 158 -8.21 15.72 25.34
C PRO A 158 -7.57 15.11 24.11
N ARG A 159 -6.26 15.32 23.98
CA ARG A 159 -5.46 14.83 22.85
C ARG A 159 -5.46 13.30 22.88
N LYS A 160 -6.07 12.70 21.85
CA LYS A 160 -6.04 11.25 21.60
C LYS A 160 -4.88 10.94 20.68
N LEU A 161 -4.20 9.84 20.94
CA LEU A 161 -3.08 9.35 20.14
C LEU A 161 -3.35 7.90 19.77
N ARG A 162 -3.18 7.56 18.49
CA ARG A 162 -3.23 6.16 18.07
C ARG A 162 -1.91 5.49 18.40
N LEU A 163 -1.92 4.66 19.43
CA LEU A 163 -0.74 3.94 19.88
C LEU A 163 -0.37 2.83 18.90
N LEU A 164 -1.39 2.09 18.44
CA LEU A 164 -1.24 1.00 17.48
C LEU A 164 -2.58 0.73 16.80
N SER A 165 -2.58 0.62 15.48
CA SER A 165 -3.67 0.05 14.69
C SER A 165 -3.17 -1.18 13.98
N ILE A 166 -3.95 -2.26 14.02
CA ILE A 166 -3.67 -3.52 13.35
C ILE A 166 -4.86 -3.81 12.45
N ASN A 167 -4.63 -3.92 11.14
CA ASN A 167 -5.65 -4.31 10.18
C ASN A 167 -5.22 -5.61 9.49
N THR A 168 -6.06 -6.63 9.63
CA THR A 168 -5.86 -7.97 9.06
C THR A 168 -6.86 -8.18 7.94
N ASP A 169 -6.35 -8.56 6.77
CA ASP A 169 -7.16 -8.85 5.59
C ASP A 169 -8.13 -10.03 5.85
N ALA A 170 -9.23 -10.06 5.10
CA ALA A 170 -10.24 -11.07 5.31
C ALA A 170 -9.79 -12.46 4.85
N ILE A 171 -10.00 -13.47 5.70
CA ILE A 171 -9.86 -14.88 5.32
C ILE A 171 -11.23 -15.40 4.94
N SER A 172 -11.33 -16.07 3.79
CA SER A 172 -12.59 -16.55 3.25
C SER A 172 -12.64 -18.07 3.12
N TYR A 173 -13.81 -18.62 3.41
CA TYR A 173 -14.15 -20.04 3.32
C TYR A 173 -15.45 -20.21 2.54
N ASN A 174 -15.43 -21.03 1.49
CA ASN A 174 -16.58 -21.41 0.67
C ASN A 174 -17.04 -22.82 1.01
N PHE A 175 -18.25 -22.92 1.57
CA PHE A 175 -18.85 -24.18 1.99
C PHE A 175 -19.27 -25.07 0.81
N GLU A 176 -19.58 -24.51 -0.37
CA GLU A 176 -19.94 -25.30 -1.54
C GLU A 176 -18.70 -25.97 -2.15
N GLN A 177 -17.60 -25.24 -2.24
CA GLN A 177 -16.30 -25.79 -2.69
C GLN A 177 -15.81 -26.92 -1.77
N ALA A 178 -16.06 -26.83 -0.46
CA ALA A 178 -15.66 -27.84 0.52
C ALA A 178 -16.42 -29.18 0.38
N LYS A 179 -17.51 -29.22 -0.39
CA LYS A 179 -18.27 -30.47 -0.64
C LYS A 179 -17.64 -31.30 -1.76
N ASP A 180 -16.82 -30.69 -2.61
CA ASP A 180 -16.15 -31.37 -3.71
C ASP A 180 -15.00 -32.24 -3.17
N SER A 181 -14.92 -33.49 -3.65
CA SER A 181 -13.83 -34.40 -3.29
C SER A 181 -12.46 -33.83 -3.69
N GLY A 182 -11.51 -33.81 -2.76
CA GLY A 182 -10.14 -33.33 -2.99
C GLY A 182 -9.97 -31.81 -2.85
N LYS A 183 -11.02 -31.08 -2.45
CA LYS A 183 -11.00 -29.63 -2.26
C LYS A 183 -11.33 -29.24 -0.82
N THR A 184 -10.61 -28.24 -0.31
CA THR A 184 -10.98 -27.54 0.92
C THR A 184 -11.83 -26.33 0.60
N GLY A 185 -12.60 -25.83 1.57
CA GLY A 185 -13.37 -24.59 1.42
C GLY A 185 -12.52 -23.33 1.48
N TRP A 186 -11.25 -23.38 1.87
CA TRP A 186 -10.42 -22.18 1.94
C TRP A 186 -10.26 -21.54 0.56
N GLN A 187 -10.32 -20.21 0.50
CA GLN A 187 -10.16 -19.46 -0.76
C GLN A 187 -9.04 -18.41 -0.69
N THR A 188 -8.58 -18.05 0.52
CA THR A 188 -7.54 -17.03 0.71
C THR A 188 -6.15 -17.66 0.68
N GLN A 189 -5.37 -17.37 -0.37
CA GLN A 189 -3.97 -17.78 -0.46
C GLN A 189 -3.08 -16.96 0.48
N THR A 190 -3.24 -15.63 0.47
CA THR A 190 -2.35 -14.70 1.16
C THR A 190 -3.09 -13.88 2.21
N LEU A 191 -2.44 -13.67 3.36
CA LEU A 191 -2.93 -12.84 4.46
C LEU A 191 -2.03 -11.63 4.68
N GLY A 192 -2.59 -10.43 4.50
CA GLY A 192 -1.94 -9.17 4.85
C GLY A 192 -2.28 -8.74 6.28
N ASN A 193 -1.28 -8.21 6.98
CA ASN A 193 -1.43 -7.49 8.24
C ASN A 193 -0.74 -6.13 8.14
N THR A 194 -1.48 -5.05 8.39
CA THR A 194 -0.96 -3.69 8.37
C THR A 194 -0.99 -3.11 9.77
N PHE A 195 0.17 -2.71 10.27
CA PHE A 195 0.39 -2.07 11.55
C PHE A 195 0.68 -0.59 11.31
N ALA A 196 0.03 0.30 12.06
CA ALA A 196 0.26 1.74 11.99
C ALA A 196 0.23 2.37 13.38
N SER A 197 0.93 3.48 13.57
CA SER A 197 1.08 4.15 14.87
C SER A 197 1.36 5.63 14.66
N ASP A 198 0.81 6.48 15.53
CA ASP A 198 1.08 7.91 15.52
C ASP A 198 2.27 8.28 16.43
N LEU A 199 2.88 7.29 17.10
CA LEU A 199 4.06 7.48 17.95
C LEU A 199 5.32 7.81 17.13
N LEU A 200 5.37 7.28 15.91
CA LEU A 200 6.43 7.49 14.95
C LEU A 200 5.81 8.10 13.69
N PRO A 201 6.27 9.28 13.24
CA PRO A 201 5.83 9.85 11.97
C PRO A 201 5.93 8.84 10.83
N ASN A 202 4.86 8.75 10.04
CA ASN A 202 4.76 7.85 8.88
C ASN A 202 5.02 6.36 9.19
N PHE A 203 4.84 5.93 10.44
CA PHE A 203 5.00 4.51 10.77
C PHE A 203 3.90 3.67 10.12
N SER A 204 4.35 2.76 9.26
CA SER A 204 3.54 1.75 8.62
C SER A 204 4.38 0.48 8.48
N LEU A 205 3.86 -0.65 8.91
CA LEU A 205 4.46 -1.96 8.71
C LEU A 205 3.41 -2.88 8.09
N ARG A 206 3.63 -3.34 6.86
CA ARG A 206 2.80 -4.32 6.17
C ARG A 206 3.54 -5.64 6.06
N LEU A 207 2.94 -6.69 6.61
CA LEU A 207 3.39 -8.07 6.51
C LEU A 207 2.43 -8.84 5.61
N VAL A 208 2.93 -9.56 4.62
CA VAL A 208 2.12 -10.46 3.79
C VAL A 208 2.64 -11.88 3.97
N HIS A 209 1.74 -12.78 4.35
CA HIS A 209 2.03 -14.21 4.46
C HIS A 209 1.29 -14.95 3.35
N ASP A 210 1.96 -15.91 2.73
CA ASP A 210 1.33 -16.98 1.97
C ASP A 210 0.95 -18.09 2.95
N LEU A 211 -0.34 -18.40 3.08
CA LEU A 211 -0.88 -19.27 4.12
C LEU A 211 -0.67 -20.76 3.83
N TRP A 212 -0.59 -21.13 2.55
CA TRP A 212 -0.65 -22.53 2.12
C TRP A 212 0.62 -22.96 1.39
N ASP A 213 1.03 -24.19 1.65
CA ASP A 213 2.04 -24.88 0.86
C ASP A 213 1.36 -25.53 -0.35
N GLY A 214 1.28 -24.76 -1.44
CA GLY A 214 0.56 -25.10 -2.67
C GLY A 214 -0.73 -24.27 -2.87
N PRO A 215 -1.51 -24.58 -3.93
CA PRO A 215 -2.72 -23.83 -4.25
C PRO A 215 -3.82 -24.01 -3.20
N VAL A 216 -4.31 -22.90 -2.66
CA VAL A 216 -5.45 -22.87 -1.74
C VAL A 216 -6.67 -23.60 -2.31
N GLY A 217 -7.47 -24.18 -1.43
CA GLY A 217 -8.69 -24.87 -1.81
C GLY A 217 -8.49 -26.33 -2.21
N ARG A 218 -7.30 -26.91 -2.02
CA ARG A 218 -7.02 -28.34 -2.20
C ARG A 218 -6.72 -29.03 -0.88
N ASP A 219 -7.11 -30.29 -0.76
CA ASP A 219 -6.85 -31.10 0.45
C ASP A 219 -5.37 -31.46 0.61
N SER A 220 -4.62 -31.48 -0.49
CA SER A 220 -3.17 -31.73 -0.48
C SER A 220 -2.37 -30.53 0.02
N SER A 221 -2.96 -29.33 0.05
CA SER A 221 -2.26 -28.10 0.47
C SER A 221 -2.29 -27.95 1.98
N LYS A 222 -1.10 -27.92 2.59
CA LYS A 222 -0.95 -27.81 4.04
C LYS A 222 -0.91 -26.35 4.48
N PHE A 223 -1.51 -26.05 5.62
CA PHE A 223 -1.38 -24.74 6.25
C PHE A 223 0.04 -24.57 6.79
N ALA A 224 0.84 -23.73 6.12
CA ALA A 224 2.22 -23.47 6.46
C ALA A 224 2.56 -22.01 6.12
N PRO A 225 2.14 -21.06 6.97
CA PRO A 225 2.34 -19.63 6.72
C PRO A 225 3.80 -19.29 6.44
N PHE A 226 4.06 -18.62 5.32
CA PHE A 226 5.37 -18.17 4.90
C PHE A 226 5.33 -16.67 4.64
N LEU A 227 6.22 -15.93 5.29
CA LEU A 227 6.31 -14.48 5.10
C LEU A 227 6.90 -14.17 3.72
N THR A 228 6.06 -13.70 2.80
CA THR A 228 6.46 -13.37 1.42
C THR A 228 6.91 -11.94 1.26
N SER A 229 6.33 -11.00 2.01
CA SER A 229 6.79 -9.62 1.96
C SER A 229 6.67 -8.88 3.29
N VAL A 230 7.62 -7.97 3.50
CA VAL A 230 7.65 -7.00 4.58
C VAL A 230 7.86 -5.64 3.96
N ASN A 231 7.02 -4.68 4.31
CA ASN A 231 7.21 -3.27 3.96
C ASN A 231 7.09 -2.46 5.24
N ALA A 232 8.18 -1.85 5.69
CA ALA A 232 8.19 -1.00 6.86
C ALA A 232 8.66 0.40 6.46
N SER A 233 7.97 1.42 6.94
CA SER A 233 8.38 2.81 6.79
C SER A 233 8.18 3.53 8.11
N PHE A 234 9.11 4.39 8.50
CA PHE A 234 8.92 5.34 9.59
C PHE A 234 9.93 6.48 9.48
N ALA A 235 9.65 7.58 10.16
CA ALA A 235 10.58 8.69 10.29
C ALA A 235 10.83 9.04 11.76
N ILE A 236 12.05 9.49 12.04
CA ILE A 236 12.51 9.96 13.34
C ILE A 236 12.94 11.41 13.17
N SER A 237 12.44 12.25 14.06
CA SER A 237 12.78 13.67 14.13
C SER A 237 12.97 14.07 15.60
N PRO A 238 13.42 15.30 15.92
CA PRO A 238 13.63 15.69 17.31
C PRO A 238 12.31 15.82 18.07
N SER A 239 11.18 16.03 17.37
CA SER A 239 9.85 15.99 17.99
C SER A 239 9.47 14.55 18.36
N THR A 240 9.82 13.56 17.54
CA THR A 240 9.66 12.13 17.83
C THR A 240 10.41 11.73 19.10
N VAL A 241 11.71 12.06 19.18
CA VAL A 241 12.55 11.74 20.36
C VAL A 241 12.01 12.39 21.63
N ARG A 242 11.65 13.69 21.57
CA ARG A 242 11.01 14.39 22.69
C ARG A 242 9.65 13.78 23.06
N GLY A 243 8.89 13.32 22.08
CA GLY A 243 7.61 12.63 22.28
C GLY A 243 7.77 11.34 23.06
N PHE A 244 8.72 10.48 22.67
CA PHE A 244 9.03 9.25 23.39
C PHE A 244 9.62 9.51 24.78
N ALA A 245 10.51 10.49 24.92
CA ALA A 245 11.04 10.88 26.22
C ALA A 245 9.90 11.28 27.17
N ARG A 246 8.95 12.11 26.70
CA ARG A 246 7.74 12.47 27.46
C ARG A 246 6.85 11.25 27.76
N LEU A 247 6.71 10.31 26.82
CA LEU A 247 5.95 9.07 27.02
C LEU A 247 6.52 8.21 28.15
N LEU A 248 7.84 8.15 28.26
CA LEU A 248 8.57 7.40 29.28
C LEU A 248 8.74 8.18 30.60
N GLY A 249 8.15 9.37 30.72
CA GLY A 249 8.21 10.18 31.94
C GLY A 249 9.45 11.08 32.06
N PHE A 250 10.29 11.16 31.04
CA PHE A 250 11.42 12.08 31.01
C PHE A 250 10.96 13.48 30.59
N HIS A 251 11.11 14.45 31.49
CA HIS A 251 10.89 15.86 31.19
C HIS A 251 12.14 16.46 30.53
N THR A 252 12.19 16.51 29.21
CA THR A 252 13.18 17.37 28.53
C THR A 252 12.74 18.81 28.76
N GLY A 253 13.48 19.59 29.58
CA GLY A 253 13.14 20.96 30.01
C GLY A 253 13.01 22.04 28.93
N ALA A 254 12.92 21.65 27.65
CA ALA A 254 12.59 22.55 26.56
C ALA A 254 11.06 22.52 26.34
N GLY A 255 10.40 23.64 26.67
CA GLY A 255 9.01 23.90 26.31
C GLY A 255 8.79 23.76 24.79
N PRO A 256 7.54 23.60 24.32
CA PRO A 256 7.27 23.64 22.89
C PRO A 256 7.81 24.97 22.34
N ALA A 257 8.80 24.92 21.44
CA ALA A 257 9.10 26.06 20.60
C ALA A 257 7.78 26.41 19.89
N ALA A 258 7.30 27.64 20.09
CA ALA A 258 6.13 28.14 19.41
C ALA A 258 6.27 27.85 17.92
N ALA A 259 5.22 27.32 17.30
CA ALA A 259 5.18 27.28 15.84
C ALA A 259 5.45 28.71 15.34
N PRO A 260 6.36 28.91 14.38
CA PRO A 260 6.52 30.22 13.77
C PRO A 260 5.13 30.68 13.30
N PRO A 261 4.77 31.96 13.48
CA PRO A 261 3.57 32.49 12.83
C PRO A 261 3.63 32.16 11.33
N PRO A 262 2.50 31.86 10.68
CA PRO A 262 2.49 31.63 9.24
C PRO A 262 3.21 32.80 8.57
N ALA A 263 4.24 32.48 7.78
CA ALA A 263 4.98 33.49 7.04
C ALA A 263 3.97 34.33 6.23
N PRO A 264 4.12 35.66 6.19
CA PRO A 264 3.35 36.48 5.25
C PRO A 264 3.47 35.87 3.86
N ALA A 265 2.37 35.76 3.14
CA ALA A 265 2.37 35.24 1.77
C ALA A 265 3.48 35.94 0.99
N ALA A 266 4.39 35.15 0.42
CA ALA A 266 5.48 35.69 -0.39
C ALA A 266 4.87 36.56 -1.51
N PRO A 267 5.46 37.74 -1.81
CA PRO A 267 5.03 38.55 -2.93
C PRO A 267 5.03 37.68 -4.19
N VAL A 268 3.93 37.71 -4.94
CA VAL A 268 3.84 37.07 -6.26
C VAL A 268 4.95 37.68 -7.11
N PRO A 269 5.91 36.89 -7.63
CA PRO A 269 6.97 37.43 -8.46
C PRO A 269 6.36 38.05 -9.72
N PRO A 270 6.86 39.21 -10.18
CA PRO A 270 6.40 39.80 -11.43
C PRO A 270 6.57 38.79 -12.57
N VAL A 271 5.52 38.67 -13.39
CA VAL A 271 5.51 37.84 -14.59
C VAL A 271 6.66 38.28 -15.49
N GLY A 272 7.65 37.41 -15.70
CA GLY A 272 8.79 37.66 -16.58
C GLY A 272 10.17 37.26 -16.05
N SER A 273 10.31 36.77 -14.81
CA SER A 273 11.58 36.20 -14.34
C SER A 273 11.69 34.73 -14.69
N THR A 274 12.51 34.40 -15.68
CA THR A 274 12.97 33.03 -15.92
C THR A 274 13.93 32.62 -14.80
N PRO A 275 13.74 31.47 -14.13
CA PRO A 275 14.74 30.96 -13.20
C PRO A 275 16.02 30.64 -13.97
N LEU A 276 17.18 31.06 -13.44
CA LEU A 276 18.49 30.63 -13.93
C LEU A 276 18.57 29.09 -13.86
N PRO A 277 19.05 28.41 -14.90
CA PRO A 277 19.20 26.96 -14.88
C PRO A 277 20.29 26.58 -13.86
N ALA A 278 19.92 25.73 -12.89
CA ALA A 278 20.89 25.06 -12.05
C ALA A 278 21.82 24.19 -12.93
N PRO A 279 23.13 24.11 -12.64
CA PRO A 279 24.04 23.28 -13.41
C PRO A 279 23.59 21.81 -13.36
N PRO A 280 23.81 21.04 -14.44
CA PRO A 280 23.42 19.64 -14.46
C PRO A 280 24.26 18.88 -13.42
N LEU A 281 23.61 18.54 -12.30
CA LEU A 281 24.13 17.58 -11.34
C LEU A 281 23.87 16.19 -11.90
N PHE A 282 24.91 15.36 -11.86
CA PHE A 282 24.96 13.94 -12.25
C PHE A 282 23.57 13.26 -12.32
N SER A 283 23.12 12.92 -13.53
CA SER A 283 21.93 12.11 -13.75
C SER A 283 22.26 10.64 -13.44
N GLY A 284 22.16 10.25 -12.17
CA GLY A 284 22.12 8.84 -11.80
C GLY A 284 20.92 8.14 -12.46
N PRO A 285 20.94 6.80 -12.62
CA PRO A 285 19.92 6.05 -13.37
C PRO A 285 18.47 6.17 -12.82
N ASN A 286 18.25 6.86 -11.70
CA ASN A 286 16.94 7.23 -11.17
C ASN A 286 16.61 8.73 -11.31
N SER A 287 17.14 9.42 -12.32
CA SER A 287 16.82 10.83 -12.63
C SER A 287 15.42 11.04 -13.25
N GLY A 288 14.42 10.31 -12.77
CA GLY A 288 13.01 10.42 -13.15
C GLY A 288 12.14 11.18 -12.15
N LEU A 289 12.68 11.64 -11.02
CA LEU A 289 11.98 12.57 -10.14
C LEU A 289 12.35 13.99 -10.53
N GLY A 290 11.53 14.54 -11.44
CA GLY A 290 11.60 15.93 -11.85
C GLY A 290 11.62 16.88 -10.64
N ALA A 291 12.30 18.01 -10.85
CA ALA A 291 12.29 19.16 -9.96
C ALA A 291 10.83 19.62 -9.72
N GLY A 292 10.22 19.05 -8.69
CA GLY A 292 8.80 19.27 -8.43
C GLY A 292 8.19 18.31 -7.41
N ALA A 293 8.95 17.82 -6.42
CA ALA A 293 8.38 17.07 -5.30
C ALA A 293 9.34 17.02 -4.10
N ALA A 294 9.84 18.16 -3.66
CA ALA A 294 10.22 18.33 -2.26
C ALA A 294 9.39 19.48 -1.74
N GLY A 295 8.23 19.16 -1.17
CA GLY A 295 7.59 20.07 -0.25
C GLY A 295 8.63 20.39 0.82
N ALA A 296 9.24 21.56 0.71
CA ALA A 296 10.04 22.16 1.77
C ALA A 296 9.07 22.53 2.90
N GLY A 297 8.52 21.50 3.56
CA GLY A 297 7.99 21.64 4.90
C GLY A 297 9.15 22.17 5.73
N ALA A 298 8.96 23.36 6.31
CA ALA A 298 9.95 24.07 7.09
C ALA A 298 10.79 23.11 7.92
N VAL A 299 12.06 22.94 7.53
CA VAL A 299 13.06 22.24 8.33
C VAL A 299 13.29 23.09 9.56
N GLY A 300 12.47 22.88 10.59
CA GLY A 300 12.77 23.35 11.94
C GLY A 300 14.17 22.86 12.34
N GLN A 301 14.90 23.65 13.12
CA GLN A 301 16.24 23.28 13.60
C GLN A 301 16.24 21.82 14.11
N GLY A 302 17.00 20.93 13.45
CA GLY A 302 17.06 19.53 13.83
C GLY A 302 17.53 18.56 12.73
N PHE A 303 17.45 17.26 13.05
CA PHE A 303 17.67 16.14 12.14
C PHE A 303 16.34 15.47 11.78
N ALA A 304 16.17 14.99 10.56
CA ALA A 304 15.09 14.12 10.15
C ALA A 304 15.67 12.88 9.46
N LEU A 305 15.42 11.72 10.03
CA LEU A 305 15.77 10.42 9.49
C LEU A 305 14.49 9.76 8.98
N SER A 306 14.48 9.33 7.73
CA SER A 306 13.45 8.45 7.18
C SER A 306 14.06 7.09 6.87
N VAL A 307 13.32 6.05 7.24
CA VAL A 307 13.73 4.65 7.11
C VAL A 307 12.64 3.93 6.34
N THR A 308 13.03 3.26 5.26
CA THR A 308 12.15 2.38 4.49
C THR A 308 12.83 1.02 4.36
N TYR A 309 12.14 -0.05 4.72
CA TYR A 309 12.59 -1.41 4.59
C TYR A 309 11.61 -2.21 3.74
N THR A 310 12.11 -2.84 2.70
CA THR A 310 11.33 -3.73 1.83
C THR A 310 12.03 -5.07 1.73
N SER A 311 11.31 -6.14 2.07
CA SER A 311 11.72 -7.52 1.83
C SER A 311 10.70 -8.20 0.95
N THR A 312 11.17 -8.91 -0.07
CA THR A 312 10.40 -9.86 -0.88
C THR A 312 11.07 -11.23 -0.80
N ARG A 313 10.26 -12.27 -0.66
CA ARG A 313 10.72 -13.66 -0.57
C ARG A 313 9.74 -14.53 -1.36
N VAL A 314 10.27 -15.37 -2.22
CA VAL A 314 9.49 -16.40 -2.90
C VAL A 314 9.60 -17.70 -2.12
N ARG A 315 8.47 -18.37 -1.90
CA ARG A 315 8.44 -19.70 -1.28
C ARG A 315 9.14 -20.69 -2.22
N PRO A 316 10.09 -21.51 -1.72
CA PRO A 316 10.63 -22.60 -2.52
C PRO A 316 9.54 -23.58 -2.97
N GLY A 317 9.49 -23.87 -4.27
CA GLY A 317 8.62 -24.91 -4.82
C GLY A 317 9.05 -26.29 -4.30
N LYS A 318 8.17 -27.28 -4.40
CA LYS A 318 8.48 -28.69 -4.09
C LYS A 318 8.33 -29.54 -5.34
N ASP A 319 9.20 -30.54 -5.49
CA ASP A 319 9.11 -31.50 -6.57
C ASP A 319 8.04 -32.58 -6.29
N SER A 320 7.88 -33.53 -7.20
CA SER A 320 6.92 -34.63 -7.09
C SER A 320 7.19 -35.59 -5.93
N THR A 321 8.38 -35.55 -5.33
CA THR A 321 8.74 -36.32 -4.12
C THR A 321 8.55 -35.53 -2.83
N GLY A 322 8.16 -34.25 -2.95
CA GLY A 322 8.01 -33.32 -1.84
C GLY A 322 9.32 -32.68 -1.39
N ALA A 323 10.43 -32.92 -2.09
CA ALA A 323 11.71 -32.29 -1.83
C ALA A 323 11.68 -30.83 -2.35
N PRO A 324 12.31 -29.86 -1.65
CA PRO A 324 12.40 -28.50 -2.12
C PRO A 324 13.13 -28.44 -3.47
N ILE A 325 12.50 -27.83 -4.49
CA ILE A 325 13.16 -27.52 -5.75
C ILE A 325 14.20 -26.44 -5.44
N PRO A 326 15.48 -26.63 -5.80
CA PRO A 326 16.49 -25.58 -5.66
C PRO A 326 16.03 -24.33 -6.42
N VAL A 327 15.67 -23.29 -5.69
CA VAL A 327 15.41 -21.98 -6.26
C VAL A 327 16.75 -21.28 -6.41
N PRO A 328 17.04 -20.56 -7.51
CA PRO A 328 18.24 -19.73 -7.60
C PRO A 328 18.33 -18.82 -6.36
N VAL A 329 19.55 -18.64 -5.83
CA VAL A 329 19.87 -17.87 -4.61
C VAL A 329 19.34 -16.42 -4.61
N VAL A 330 18.85 -15.93 -5.76
CA VAL A 330 18.32 -14.58 -6.00
C VAL A 330 16.78 -14.54 -6.07
N ALA A 331 16.07 -15.28 -5.23
CA ALA A 331 14.60 -15.31 -5.26
C ALA A 331 13.92 -14.31 -4.29
N GLY A 332 14.70 -13.45 -3.65
CA GLY A 332 14.17 -12.45 -2.72
C GLY A 332 15.14 -11.28 -2.56
N GLN A 333 14.59 -10.07 -2.47
CA GLN A 333 15.34 -8.84 -2.28
C GLN A 333 15.05 -8.30 -0.88
N GLN A 334 16.06 -7.79 -0.18
CA GLN A 334 15.90 -7.17 1.13
C GLN A 334 16.66 -5.86 1.17
N VAL A 335 15.98 -4.74 0.92
CA VAL A 335 16.61 -3.43 0.85
C VAL A 335 16.15 -2.57 2.02
N LEU A 336 17.14 -1.99 2.71
CA LEU A 336 16.97 -0.93 3.67
C LEU A 336 17.43 0.38 3.04
N SER A 337 16.53 1.35 2.95
CA SER A 337 16.82 2.70 2.48
C SER A 337 16.79 3.65 3.68
N LEU A 338 17.86 4.42 3.83
CA LEU A 338 18.01 5.43 4.87
C LEU A 338 18.17 6.79 4.21
N ASN A 339 17.41 7.77 4.66
CA ASN A 339 17.61 9.16 4.26
C ASN A 339 17.64 10.04 5.51
N LEU A 340 18.79 10.63 5.77
CA LEU A 340 19.08 11.50 6.89
C LEU A 340 19.29 12.92 6.37
N SER A 341 18.53 13.87 6.89
CA SER A 341 18.75 15.30 6.67
C SER A 341 18.97 15.97 8.01
N PHE A 342 19.93 16.88 8.11
CA PHE A 342 20.17 17.62 9.35
C PHE A 342 20.91 18.93 9.09
N LYS A 343 20.81 19.85 10.05
CA LYS A 343 21.56 21.10 10.06
C LYS A 343 22.56 21.08 11.21
N PRO A 344 23.85 20.74 10.98
CA PRO A 344 24.86 20.69 12.04
C PRO A 344 25.00 22.03 12.78
N THR A 345 24.93 23.15 12.04
CA THR A 345 24.89 24.52 12.57
C THR A 345 24.00 25.37 11.65
N GLU A 346 23.72 26.63 12.01
CA GLU A 346 22.77 27.51 11.28
C GLU A 346 23.09 27.67 9.79
N LYS A 347 24.38 27.68 9.44
CA LYS A 347 24.86 27.91 8.08
C LYS A 347 25.23 26.61 7.35
N TRP A 348 24.86 25.45 7.87
CA TRP A 348 25.14 24.16 7.25
C TRP A 348 23.87 23.36 7.03
N GLN A 349 23.80 22.69 5.89
CA GLN A 349 22.81 21.67 5.60
C GLN A 349 23.51 20.41 5.11
N ALA A 350 23.17 19.27 5.71
CA ALA A 350 23.69 17.96 5.34
C ALA A 350 22.53 17.03 5.00
N ASN A 351 22.63 16.34 3.88
CA ASN A 351 21.72 15.30 3.44
C ASN A 351 22.52 14.05 3.10
N TRP A 352 22.09 12.90 3.59
CA TRP A 352 22.71 11.62 3.35
C TRP A 352 21.65 10.58 3.03
N THR A 353 21.73 10.00 1.84
CA THR A 353 20.91 8.87 1.42
C THR A 353 21.82 7.65 1.24
N THR A 354 21.38 6.50 1.74
CA THR A 354 22.06 5.24 1.47
C THR A 354 21.08 4.08 1.34
N THR A 355 21.44 3.11 0.52
CA THR A 355 20.75 1.82 0.43
C THR A 355 21.66 0.70 0.94
N TYR A 356 21.08 -0.25 1.64
CA TYR A 356 21.76 -1.43 2.15
C TYR A 356 20.96 -2.67 1.78
N ASP A 357 21.61 -3.58 1.05
CA ASP A 357 21.05 -4.89 0.75
C ASP A 357 21.38 -5.83 1.91
N MET A 358 20.34 -6.20 2.66
CA MET A 358 20.43 -7.09 3.82
C MET A 358 20.68 -8.55 3.43
N ALA A 359 20.39 -8.95 2.19
CA ALA A 359 20.59 -10.32 1.71
C ALA A 359 22.06 -10.57 1.34
N THR A 360 22.70 -9.61 0.66
CA THR A 360 24.13 -9.69 0.28
C THR A 360 25.05 -9.07 1.32
N HIS A 361 24.50 -8.39 2.34
CA HIS A 361 25.23 -7.61 3.33
C HIS A 361 26.08 -6.47 2.74
N THR A 362 25.70 -5.95 1.58
CA THR A 362 26.44 -4.90 0.87
C THR A 362 25.69 -3.59 0.87
N PHE A 363 26.41 -2.49 1.05
CA PHE A 363 25.86 -1.17 0.72
C PHE A 363 25.72 -1.01 -0.79
N GLY A 364 24.60 -0.43 -1.21
CA GLY A 364 24.35 -0.04 -2.59
C GLY A 364 24.86 1.36 -2.84
N GLU A 365 23.94 2.29 -3.03
CA GLU A 365 24.27 3.68 -3.28
C GLU A 365 24.57 4.43 -1.98
N HIS A 366 25.55 5.33 -2.02
CA HIS A 366 25.71 6.38 -1.03
C HIS A 366 25.68 7.72 -1.74
N PHE A 367 24.80 8.61 -1.29
CA PHE A 367 24.72 9.97 -1.76
C PHE A 367 24.79 10.92 -0.57
N VAL A 368 25.85 11.72 -0.50
CA VAL A 368 26.05 12.73 0.55
C VAL A 368 26.06 14.09 -0.12
N ARG A 369 25.24 15.01 0.36
CA ARG A 369 25.22 16.42 -0.06
C ARG A 369 25.40 17.29 1.16
N LEU A 370 26.34 18.21 1.08
CA LEU A 370 26.69 19.11 2.16
C LEU A 370 26.75 20.53 1.59
N GLU A 371 25.96 21.43 2.15
CA GLU A 371 25.94 22.84 1.78
C GLU A 371 26.34 23.69 2.97
N ARG A 372 27.09 24.76 2.67
CA ARG A 372 27.49 25.75 3.66
C ARG A 372 27.34 27.16 3.10
N ASP A 373 26.64 27.99 3.87
CA ASP A 373 26.59 29.42 3.62
C ASP A 373 27.73 30.15 4.35
N LEU A 374 28.52 30.90 3.59
CA LEU A 374 29.73 31.60 4.03
C LEU A 374 29.53 33.12 3.83
N HIS A 375 28.42 33.64 4.36
CA HIS A 375 27.93 35.03 4.16
C HIS A 375 27.68 35.37 2.69
N ARG A 376 28.70 35.80 1.95
CA ARG A 376 28.61 36.19 0.54
C ARG A 376 28.93 35.04 -0.41
N TRP A 377 29.41 33.92 0.13
CA TRP A 377 29.80 32.74 -0.61
C TRP A 377 28.87 31.59 -0.26
N HIS A 378 28.57 30.74 -1.24
CA HIS A 378 27.88 29.48 -1.05
C HIS A 378 28.79 28.35 -1.52
N ALA A 379 28.99 27.36 -0.66
CA ALA A 379 29.78 26.17 -0.97
C ALA A 379 28.88 24.94 -0.92
N SER A 380 28.96 24.10 -1.94
CA SER A 380 28.27 22.81 -2.01
C SER A 380 29.26 21.71 -2.33
N PHE A 381 29.10 20.60 -1.62
CA PHE A 381 29.83 19.36 -1.80
C PHE A 381 28.83 18.25 -2.05
N ALA A 382 29.06 17.45 -3.09
CA ALA A 382 28.31 16.22 -3.30
C ALA A 382 29.28 15.06 -3.47
N PHE A 383 28.98 13.94 -2.83
CA PHE A 383 29.68 12.67 -2.99
C PHE A 383 28.65 11.61 -3.37
N VAL A 384 28.92 10.89 -4.44
CA VAL A 384 28.13 9.75 -4.88
C VAL A 384 29.03 8.53 -5.01
N LYS A 385 28.60 7.41 -4.46
CA LYS A 385 29.21 6.09 -4.67
C LYS A 385 28.12 5.15 -5.15
N SER A 386 28.27 4.59 -6.34
CA SER A 386 27.33 3.64 -6.92
C SER A 386 27.61 2.20 -6.43
N PRO A 387 26.61 1.30 -6.55
CA PRO A 387 26.74 -0.09 -6.09
C PRO A 387 27.89 -0.87 -6.75
N ASN A 388 28.29 -0.49 -7.96
CA ASN A 388 29.42 -1.10 -8.68
C ASN A 388 30.81 -0.61 -8.20
N GLY A 389 30.86 0.21 -7.15
CA GLY A 389 32.11 0.69 -6.55
C GLY A 389 32.63 2.02 -7.11
N ASN A 390 32.13 2.47 -8.27
CA ASN A 390 32.50 3.79 -8.81
C ASN A 390 32.06 4.89 -7.85
N PHE A 391 32.88 5.93 -7.74
CA PHE A 391 32.52 7.11 -6.98
C PHE A 391 32.91 8.38 -7.73
N ALA A 392 32.15 9.43 -7.45
CA ALA A 392 32.43 10.78 -7.90
C ALA A 392 32.19 11.75 -6.74
N PHE A 393 32.95 12.83 -6.72
CA PHE A 393 32.60 13.96 -5.89
C PHE A 393 32.74 15.26 -6.66
N THR A 394 31.89 16.21 -6.30
CA THR A 394 31.90 17.56 -6.83
C THR A 394 31.97 18.55 -5.69
N PHE A 395 32.77 19.59 -5.90
CA PHE A 395 32.85 20.73 -5.02
C PHE A 395 32.60 21.99 -5.85
N PHE A 396 31.61 22.76 -5.43
CA PHE A 396 31.16 23.95 -6.13
C PHE A 396 31.09 25.12 -5.15
N VAL A 397 31.75 26.22 -5.50
CA VAL A 397 31.72 27.46 -4.72
C VAL A 397 31.33 28.62 -5.63
N SER A 398 30.34 29.41 -5.21
CA SER A 398 29.89 30.60 -5.92
C SER A 398 29.70 31.79 -4.99
N LEU A 399 29.82 32.99 -5.54
CA LEU A 399 29.44 34.22 -4.84
C LEU A 399 27.92 34.42 -4.97
N LEU A 400 27.22 34.66 -3.86
CA LEU A 400 25.77 34.90 -3.83
C LEU A 400 25.41 36.22 -4.55
N ASP A 401 26.27 37.23 -4.42
CA ASP A 401 26.05 38.55 -5.01
C ASP A 401 26.42 38.63 -6.50
N GLN A 402 27.23 37.68 -6.99
CA GLN A 402 27.67 37.59 -8.38
C GLN A 402 27.83 36.12 -8.79
N PRO A 403 26.72 35.43 -9.11
CA PRO A 403 26.72 33.98 -9.36
C PRO A 403 27.55 33.56 -10.59
N ASP A 404 27.96 34.52 -11.42
CA ASP A 404 28.82 34.30 -12.59
C ASP A 404 30.26 33.89 -12.22
N ILE A 405 30.73 34.26 -11.02
CA ILE A 405 32.04 33.83 -10.50
C ILE A 405 31.86 32.51 -9.74
N LYS A 406 32.25 31.41 -10.40
CA LYS A 406 32.13 30.04 -9.89
C LYS A 406 33.45 29.28 -9.97
N PHE A 407 33.74 28.48 -8.95
CA PHE A 407 34.83 27.51 -8.94
C PHE A 407 34.24 26.11 -8.86
N ASN A 408 34.48 25.32 -9.91
CA ASN A 408 33.96 23.95 -10.04
C ASN A 408 35.14 22.98 -10.00
N TYR A 409 35.08 22.00 -9.10
CA TYR A 409 36.01 20.88 -9.07
C TYR A 409 35.22 19.57 -9.10
N GLU A 410 35.53 18.70 -10.05
CA GLU A 410 34.89 17.41 -10.23
C GLU A 410 35.97 16.34 -10.41
N GLN A 411 35.86 15.26 -9.64
CA GLN A 411 36.72 14.09 -9.77
C GLN A 411 35.85 12.84 -9.83
N GLN A 412 36.11 12.00 -10.83
CA GLN A 412 35.42 10.73 -11.05
C GLN A 412 36.43 9.58 -11.09
N THR A 413 36.03 8.42 -10.57
CA THR A 413 36.78 7.17 -10.73
C THR A 413 35.96 6.16 -11.52
N LEU A 414 36.58 5.55 -12.54
CA LEU A 414 36.00 4.49 -13.35
C LEU A 414 36.78 3.21 -13.06
N GLN A 415 36.14 2.22 -12.44
CA GLN A 415 36.69 0.87 -12.37
C GLN A 415 36.32 0.13 -13.65
N ASN A 416 37.28 -0.09 -14.54
CA ASN A 416 37.11 -1.01 -15.66
C ASN A 416 37.04 -2.45 -15.11
N VAL A 417 35.89 -3.10 -15.25
CA VAL A 417 35.77 -4.54 -15.01
C VAL A 417 36.38 -5.26 -16.23
N PRO A 418 37.31 -6.22 -16.05
CA PRO A 418 37.83 -7.04 -17.14
C PRO A 418 36.78 -7.97 -17.75
#